data_AF-A0A8U0HWT8-F1
#
_entry.id   AF-A0A8U0HWT8-F1
#
_cell.length_a   1.000
_cell.length_b   1.000
_cell.length_c   1.000
_cell.angle_alpha   90.00
_cell.angle_beta   90.00
_cell.angle_gamma   90.00
#
_symmetry.space_group_name_H-M   'P 1'
#
loop_
_entity.id
_entity.type
_entity.pdbx_description
1 polymer ?
#
loop_
_entity_poly.entity_id
_entity_poly.type
_entity_poly.pdbx_seq_one_letter_code
_entity_poly.pdbx_strand_id
1 'polypeptide(L)'
;MASLRDLGLSEYEARAYRALLDAGPTTAKELSRASEVPMGRIYDVLSSLETHNLARSQSASRPKKYVAVEPETALNRLLDDKLAELEEQANQYEEIVDELTEELDAGEPVEEGFWTAAVGAEESTDLLVERLDAADEQIVMVAGDSSAQFDIGDVGELVSQHLEAALDRGVEISLLMTPDLVETLPPSVGQRYTETLSDHPKFEVRTAEGLQGTFNLIDDVEVCIEVANPLNPGEAFAMIDMKDPEFAAGVRETFAPRWEAAEPLSFGSS
;
A
#
# COMPACT_ATOMS: atom_id res chain seq x y z
N MET A 1 -13.76 -15.65 22.85
CA MET A 1 -14.60 -16.62 22.10
C MET A 1 -15.38 -15.85 21.07
N ALA A 2 -15.51 -16.38 19.86
CA ALA A 2 -16.25 -15.72 18.78
C ALA A 2 -17.73 -15.52 19.14
N SER A 3 -18.29 -14.39 18.71
CA SER A 3 -19.66 -13.96 18.99
C SER A 3 -20.33 -13.44 17.73
N LEU A 4 -21.65 -13.60 17.62
CA LEU A 4 -22.45 -12.97 16.56
C LEU A 4 -22.34 -11.43 16.56
N ARG A 5 -21.92 -10.85 17.70
CA ARG A 5 -21.65 -9.42 17.82
C ARG A 5 -20.41 -8.99 17.04
N ASP A 6 -19.46 -9.90 16.85
CA ASP A 6 -18.26 -9.63 16.06
C ASP A 6 -18.60 -9.52 14.57
N LEU A 7 -19.77 -10.03 14.16
CA LEU A 7 -20.32 -9.95 12.82
C LEU A 7 -21.50 -8.95 12.73
N GLY A 8 -21.51 -7.93 13.59
CA GLY A 8 -22.42 -6.78 13.45
C GLY A 8 -23.78 -6.89 14.16
N LEU A 9 -24.13 -8.02 14.77
CA LEU A 9 -25.38 -8.09 15.55
C LEU A 9 -25.26 -7.37 16.90
N SER A 10 -26.33 -6.70 17.30
CA SER A 10 -26.51 -6.24 18.68
C SER A 10 -26.70 -7.43 19.64
N GLU A 11 -26.55 -7.16 20.94
CA GLU A 11 -26.78 -8.18 21.97
C GLU A 11 -28.21 -8.74 21.95
N TYR A 12 -29.20 -7.92 21.60
CA TYR A 12 -30.59 -8.37 21.56
C TYR A 12 -30.89 -9.22 20.34
N GLU A 13 -30.32 -8.88 19.18
CA GLU A 13 -30.41 -9.67 17.96
C GLU A 13 -29.72 -11.03 18.14
N ALA A 14 -28.51 -11.03 18.70
CA ALA A 14 -27.79 -12.28 18.96
C ALA A 14 -28.55 -13.21 19.91
N ARG A 15 -29.19 -12.68 20.96
CA ARG A 15 -30.03 -13.49 21.87
C ARG A 15 -31.31 -13.98 21.20
N ALA A 16 -31.99 -13.12 20.45
CA ALA A 16 -33.22 -13.48 19.74
C ALA A 16 -32.99 -14.53 18.65
N TYR A 17 -31.89 -14.41 17.88
CA TYR A 17 -31.53 -15.37 16.85
C TYR A 17 -31.21 -16.75 17.45
N ARG A 18 -30.43 -16.81 18.52
CA ARG A 18 -30.18 -18.08 19.25
C ARG A 18 -31.47 -18.71 19.77
N ALA A 19 -32.34 -17.91 20.40
CA ALA A 19 -33.62 -18.41 20.88
C ALA A 19 -34.54 -18.90 19.75
N LEU A 20 -34.47 -18.31 18.54
CA LEU A 20 -35.20 -18.80 17.37
C LEU A 20 -34.68 -20.15 16.86
N LEU A 21 -33.36 -20.37 16.89
CA LEU A 21 -32.75 -21.66 16.55
C LEU A 21 -33.22 -22.76 17.50
N ASP A 22 -33.27 -22.47 18.80
CA ASP A 22 -33.64 -23.44 19.83
C ASP A 22 -35.16 -23.73 19.85
N ALA A 23 -36.00 -22.69 19.68
CA ALA A 23 -37.45 -22.81 19.81
C ALA A 23 -38.16 -23.25 18.51
N GLY A 24 -37.52 -23.08 17.35
CA GLY A 24 -38.16 -23.27 16.05
C GLY A 24 -39.28 -22.24 15.79
N PRO A 25 -40.27 -22.56 14.94
CA PRO A 25 -41.33 -21.63 14.55
C PRO A 25 -42.19 -21.11 15.73
N THR A 26 -41.93 -19.88 16.15
CA THR A 26 -42.46 -19.29 17.40
C THR A 26 -43.05 -17.90 17.18
N THR A 27 -43.86 -17.41 18.12
CA THR A 27 -44.43 -16.05 18.04
C THR A 27 -43.51 -15.02 18.70
N ALA A 28 -43.66 -13.73 18.36
CA ALA A 28 -42.87 -12.66 19.00
C ALA A 28 -43.00 -12.64 20.53
N LYS A 29 -44.18 -12.98 21.07
CA LYS A 29 -44.44 -13.03 22.50
C LYS A 29 -43.71 -14.19 23.19
N GLU A 30 -43.67 -15.35 22.55
CA GLU A 30 -42.93 -16.52 23.03
C GLU A 30 -41.43 -16.27 22.92
N LEU A 31 -40.97 -15.71 21.80
CA LEU A 31 -39.57 -15.37 21.58
C LEU A 31 -39.05 -14.37 22.62
N SER A 32 -39.80 -13.29 22.90
CA SER A 32 -39.43 -12.30 23.92
C SER A 32 -39.18 -12.95 25.29
N ARG A 33 -39.96 -13.98 25.65
CA ARG A 33 -39.75 -14.73 26.90
C ARG A 33 -38.53 -15.63 26.83
N ALA A 34 -38.32 -16.32 25.71
CA ALA A 34 -37.22 -17.27 25.53
C ALA A 34 -35.86 -16.59 25.38
N SER A 35 -35.81 -15.42 24.72
CA SER A 35 -34.57 -14.66 24.46
C SER A 35 -34.24 -13.62 25.53
N GLU A 36 -35.14 -13.42 26.50
CA GLU A 36 -35.07 -12.34 27.50
C GLU A 36 -34.92 -10.94 26.87
N VAL A 37 -35.43 -10.77 25.64
CA VAL A 37 -35.52 -9.47 24.97
C VAL A 37 -36.86 -8.85 25.35
N PRO A 38 -36.89 -7.60 25.87
CA PRO A 38 -38.13 -6.96 26.28
C PRO A 38 -39.18 -6.89 25.16
N MET A 39 -40.45 -7.06 25.52
CA MET A 39 -41.55 -7.05 24.54
C MET A 39 -41.63 -5.74 23.73
N GLY A 40 -41.19 -4.61 24.32
CA GLY A 40 -41.12 -3.32 23.63
C GLY A 40 -40.04 -3.25 22.54
N ARG A 41 -39.10 -4.20 22.48
CA ARG A 41 -37.98 -4.24 21.53
C ARG A 41 -38.02 -5.44 20.59
N ILE A 42 -38.82 -6.47 20.89
CA ILE A 42 -38.78 -7.74 20.15
C ILE A 42 -39.18 -7.58 18.68
N TYR A 43 -40.10 -6.66 18.37
CA TYR A 43 -40.50 -6.42 16.98
C TYR A 43 -39.40 -5.70 16.19
N ASP A 44 -38.72 -4.72 16.79
CA ASP A 44 -37.57 -4.05 16.17
C ASP A 44 -36.45 -5.06 15.88
N VAL A 45 -36.15 -5.92 16.86
CA VAL A 45 -35.14 -6.97 16.73
C VAL A 45 -35.52 -7.98 15.65
N LEU A 46 -36.78 -8.44 15.62
CA LEU A 46 -37.25 -9.34 14.57
C LEU A 46 -37.22 -8.68 13.19
N SER A 47 -37.55 -7.39 13.10
CA SER A 47 -37.45 -6.63 11.84
C SER A 47 -35.99 -6.55 11.37
N SER A 48 -35.06 -6.26 12.28
CA SER A 48 -33.62 -6.24 11.97
C SER A 48 -33.11 -7.60 11.52
N LEU A 49 -33.47 -8.68 12.24
CA LEU A 49 -33.14 -10.05 11.82
C LEU A 49 -33.77 -10.41 10.47
N GLU A 50 -34.96 -9.90 10.12
CA GLU A 50 -35.53 -10.07 8.78
C GLU A 50 -34.75 -9.27 7.72
N THR A 51 -34.31 -8.04 8.02
CA THR A 51 -33.48 -7.20 7.13
C THR A 51 -32.15 -7.87 6.80
N HIS A 52 -31.46 -8.41 7.81
CA HIS A 52 -30.23 -9.20 7.62
C HIS A 52 -30.50 -10.61 7.07
N ASN A 53 -31.76 -10.94 6.70
CA ASN A 53 -32.16 -12.25 6.20
C ASN A 53 -31.78 -13.41 7.14
N LEU A 54 -31.83 -13.18 8.46
CA LEU A 54 -31.54 -14.16 9.51
C LEU A 54 -32.81 -14.79 10.09
N ALA A 55 -33.95 -14.16 9.88
CA ALA A 55 -35.26 -14.70 10.24
C ALA A 55 -36.21 -14.63 9.05
N ARG A 56 -37.15 -15.58 9.02
CA ARG A 56 -38.30 -15.57 8.12
C ARG A 56 -39.56 -15.49 8.95
N SER A 57 -40.57 -14.81 8.42
CA SER A 57 -41.89 -14.81 9.03
C SER A 57 -42.96 -15.47 8.19
N GLN A 58 -43.91 -16.10 8.88
CA GLN A 58 -45.10 -16.68 8.29
C GLN A 58 -46.28 -15.75 8.55
N SER A 59 -46.49 -14.80 7.64
CA SER A 59 -47.54 -13.78 7.73
C SER A 59 -48.97 -14.34 7.67
N ALA A 60 -49.16 -15.55 7.13
CA ALA A 60 -50.46 -16.22 7.10
C ALA A 60 -50.89 -16.80 8.46
N SER A 61 -49.99 -16.93 9.44
CA SER A 61 -50.34 -17.43 10.78
C SER A 61 -50.92 -16.32 11.65
N ARG A 62 -51.92 -16.67 12.47
CA ARG A 62 -52.46 -15.77 13.51
C ARG A 62 -52.34 -16.45 14.88
N PRO A 63 -51.46 -15.98 15.77
CA PRO A 63 -50.48 -14.87 15.62
C PRO A 63 -49.33 -15.17 14.64
N LYS A 64 -48.66 -14.12 14.13
CA LYS A 64 -47.51 -14.19 13.19
C LYS A 64 -46.37 -14.99 13.83
N LYS A 65 -45.84 -15.97 13.10
CA LYS A 65 -44.71 -16.81 13.52
C LYS A 65 -43.42 -16.42 12.81
N TYR A 66 -42.31 -16.68 13.47
CA TYR A 66 -40.96 -16.42 13.01
C TYR A 66 -40.12 -17.69 13.16
N VAL A 67 -39.19 -17.90 12.24
CA VAL A 67 -38.24 -19.00 12.24
C VAL A 67 -36.86 -18.47 11.86
N ALA A 68 -35.82 -18.98 12.51
CA ALA A 68 -34.44 -18.66 12.13
C ALA A 68 -34.10 -19.28 10.77
N VAL A 69 -33.25 -18.58 10.02
CA VAL A 69 -32.47 -19.16 8.93
C VAL A 69 -31.38 -20.07 9.53
N GLU A 70 -30.93 -21.06 8.77
CA GLU A 70 -29.89 -22.00 9.21
C GLU A 70 -28.58 -21.27 9.55
N PRO A 71 -27.86 -21.69 10.61
CA PRO A 71 -26.65 -21.01 11.09
C PRO A 71 -25.60 -20.75 10.04
N GLU A 72 -25.29 -21.71 9.17
CA GLU A 72 -24.28 -21.56 8.12
C GLU A 72 -24.66 -20.44 7.14
N THR A 73 -25.89 -20.46 6.62
CA THR A 73 -26.41 -19.42 5.72
C THR A 73 -26.44 -18.05 6.40
N ALA A 74 -26.87 -18.00 7.66
CA ALA A 74 -26.95 -16.76 8.43
C ALA A 74 -25.56 -16.17 8.70
N LEU A 75 -24.58 -17.00 9.07
CA LEU A 75 -23.21 -16.56 9.33
C LEU A 75 -22.52 -16.09 8.05
N ASN A 76 -22.73 -16.77 6.92
CA ASN A 76 -22.20 -16.31 5.63
C ASN A 76 -22.79 -14.96 5.24
N ARG A 77 -24.10 -14.76 5.41
CA ARG A 77 -24.73 -13.45 5.14
C ARG A 77 -24.19 -12.33 6.03
N LEU A 78 -24.02 -12.60 7.32
CA LEU A 78 -23.44 -11.62 8.24
C LEU A 78 -21.98 -11.31 7.90
N LEU A 79 -21.22 -12.30 7.44
CA LEU A 79 -19.87 -12.09 6.96
C LEU A 79 -19.85 -11.23 5.69
N ASP A 80 -20.70 -11.55 4.71
CA ASP A 80 -20.82 -10.80 3.46
C ASP A 80 -21.23 -9.34 3.74
N ASP A 81 -22.24 -9.12 4.58
CA ASP A 81 -22.68 -7.79 5.02
C ASP A 81 -21.51 -7.02 5.70
N LYS A 82 -20.71 -7.71 6.53
CA LYS A 82 -19.59 -7.08 7.24
C LYS A 82 -18.42 -6.75 6.33
N LEU A 83 -18.13 -7.60 5.36
CA LEU A 83 -17.08 -7.33 4.36
C LEU A 83 -17.46 -6.13 3.49
N ALA A 84 -18.72 -6.05 3.06
CA ALA A 84 -19.22 -4.89 2.30
C ALA A 84 -19.14 -3.58 3.11
N GLU A 85 -19.50 -3.60 4.40
CA GLU A 85 -19.35 -2.43 5.29
C GLU A 85 -17.89 -1.97 5.41
N LEU A 86 -16.96 -2.92 5.55
CA LEU A 86 -15.52 -2.62 5.66
C LEU A 86 -14.94 -2.09 4.34
N GLU A 87 -15.40 -2.60 3.21
CA GLU A 87 -15.01 -2.12 1.89
C GLU A 87 -15.51 -0.69 1.64
N GLU A 88 -16.76 -0.38 2.01
CA GLU A 88 -17.30 0.99 1.93
C GLU A 88 -16.52 1.96 2.83
N GLN A 89 -16.16 1.53 4.04
CA GLN A 89 -15.30 2.32 4.94
C GLN A 89 -13.90 2.54 4.37
N ALA A 90 -13.29 1.53 3.76
CA ALA A 90 -11.98 1.66 3.12
C ALA A 90 -12.02 2.70 1.99
N ASN A 91 -12.99 2.59 1.08
CA ASN A 91 -13.17 3.55 -0.01
C ASN A 91 -13.39 4.98 0.51
N GLN A 92 -14.17 5.15 1.58
CA GLN A 92 -14.35 6.46 2.21
C GLN A 92 -13.02 7.04 2.74
N TYR A 93 -12.15 6.21 3.31
CA TYR A 93 -10.84 6.67 3.77
C TYR A 93 -9.91 7.03 2.62
N GLU A 94 -9.96 6.29 1.50
CA GLU A 94 -9.22 6.62 0.28
C GLU A 94 -9.65 8.00 -0.27
N GLU A 95 -10.96 8.26 -0.38
CA GLU A 95 -11.48 9.58 -0.80
C GLU A 95 -11.02 10.72 0.12
N ILE A 96 -10.95 10.50 1.43
CA ILE A 96 -10.46 11.48 2.39
C ILE A 96 -8.97 11.76 2.20
N VAL A 97 -8.17 10.73 1.89
CA VAL A 97 -6.73 10.89 1.62
C VAL A 97 -6.51 11.69 0.35
N ASP A 98 -7.27 11.43 -0.71
CA ASP A 98 -7.19 12.17 -1.97
C ASP A 98 -7.54 13.66 -1.74
N GLU A 99 -8.65 13.96 -1.05
CA GLU A 99 -9.05 15.34 -0.73
C GLU A 99 -7.98 16.07 0.11
N LEU A 100 -7.42 15.41 1.11
CA LEU A 100 -6.38 16.01 1.96
C LEU A 100 -5.06 16.22 1.21
N THR A 101 -4.70 15.33 0.29
CA THR A 101 -3.51 15.49 -0.55
C THR A 101 -3.63 16.77 -1.39
N GLU A 102 -4.75 16.95 -2.09
CA GLU A 102 -5.01 18.16 -2.88
C GLU A 102 -5.01 19.44 -2.02
N GLU A 103 -5.60 19.40 -0.82
CA GLU A 103 -5.63 20.56 0.08
C GLU A 103 -4.24 20.93 0.60
N LEU A 104 -3.42 19.93 0.95
CA LEU A 104 -2.10 20.13 1.54
C LEU A 104 -1.03 20.50 0.50
N ASP A 105 -1.14 19.99 -0.73
CA ASP A 105 -0.25 20.35 -1.85
C ASP A 105 -0.48 21.77 -2.37
N ALA A 106 -1.64 22.37 -2.09
CA ALA A 106 -1.92 23.77 -2.43
C ALA A 106 -1.10 24.80 -1.61
N GLY A 107 -0.25 24.35 -0.69
CA GLY A 107 0.71 25.19 0.01
C GLY A 107 1.75 25.81 -0.95
N GLU A 108 2.07 27.08 -0.77
CA GLU A 108 3.15 27.73 -1.53
C GLU A 108 4.47 26.96 -1.33
N PRO A 109 5.20 26.61 -2.40
CA PRO A 109 6.51 25.96 -2.28
C PRO A 109 7.41 26.83 -1.42
N VAL A 110 8.13 26.22 -0.47
CA VAL A 110 9.08 26.94 0.37
C VAL A 110 10.18 27.50 -0.53
N GLU A 111 10.19 28.82 -0.75
CA GLU A 111 11.12 29.52 -1.66
C GLU A 111 12.61 29.48 -1.23
N GLU A 112 12.93 28.84 -0.11
CA GLU A 112 14.32 28.60 0.31
C GLU A 112 14.65 27.13 0.07
N GLY A 113 15.76 26.87 -0.65
CA GLY A 113 16.31 25.54 -0.90
C GLY A 113 16.44 24.75 0.41
N PHE A 114 15.40 23.99 0.71
CA PHE A 114 15.26 23.22 1.92
C PHE A 114 15.92 21.87 1.66
N TRP A 115 16.93 21.55 2.48
CA TRP A 115 17.57 20.25 2.44
C TRP A 115 17.14 19.45 3.67
N THR A 116 16.72 18.21 3.43
CA THR A 116 16.45 17.22 4.46
C THR A 116 17.65 16.31 4.54
N ALA A 117 18.15 16.03 5.75
CA ALA A 117 19.19 15.02 5.92
C ALA A 117 18.70 13.93 6.87
N ALA A 118 18.69 12.71 6.37
CA ALA A 118 18.55 11.50 7.17
C ALA A 118 19.95 10.95 7.46
N VAL A 119 20.21 10.53 8.70
CA VAL A 119 21.51 9.98 9.11
C VAL A 119 21.29 8.59 9.67
N GLY A 120 22.03 7.61 9.15
CA GLY A 120 21.80 6.18 9.40
C GLY A 120 21.25 5.48 8.17
N ALA A 121 21.53 4.17 8.05
CA ALA A 121 21.15 3.39 6.89
C ALA A 121 19.62 3.20 6.76
N GLU A 122 18.94 3.01 7.90
CA GLU A 122 17.47 2.85 7.94
C GLU A 122 16.79 4.16 7.55
N GLU A 123 17.13 5.28 8.21
CA GLU A 123 16.55 6.58 7.92
C GLU A 123 16.86 7.07 6.49
N SER A 124 18.04 6.72 5.96
CA SER A 124 18.40 7.03 4.56
C SER A 124 17.54 6.25 3.58
N THR A 125 17.20 5.00 3.91
CA THR A 125 16.32 4.15 3.10
C THR A 125 14.89 4.65 3.15
N ASP A 126 14.40 4.99 4.35
CA ASP A 126 13.06 5.56 4.53
C ASP A 126 12.90 6.86 3.73
N LEU A 127 13.89 7.76 3.81
CA LEU A 127 13.87 8.99 3.03
C LEU A 127 13.84 8.68 1.53
N LEU A 128 14.69 7.78 1.02
CA LEU A 128 14.67 7.40 -0.39
C LEU A 128 13.29 6.91 -0.84
N VAL A 129 12.72 5.97 -0.08
CA VAL A 129 11.40 5.39 -0.39
C VAL A 129 10.32 6.47 -0.42
N GLU A 130 10.31 7.37 0.57
CA GLU A 130 9.39 8.49 0.63
C GLU A 130 9.48 9.38 -0.61
N ARG A 131 10.70 9.61 -1.12
CA ARG A 131 10.94 10.41 -2.32
C ARG A 131 10.55 9.69 -3.61
N LEU A 132 10.77 8.37 -3.71
CA LEU A 132 10.32 7.55 -4.85
C LEU A 132 8.79 7.46 -4.93
N ASP A 133 8.12 7.38 -3.78
CA ASP A 133 6.65 7.36 -3.71
C ASP A 133 6.02 8.70 -4.07
N ALA A 134 6.73 9.81 -3.83
CA ALA A 134 6.30 11.16 -4.17
C ALA A 134 6.57 11.54 -5.65
N ALA A 135 7.25 10.71 -6.43
CA ALA A 135 7.56 11.02 -7.81
C ALA A 135 6.32 10.92 -8.72
N ASP A 136 6.16 11.92 -9.59
CA ASP A 136 4.99 12.08 -10.48
C ASP A 136 5.32 11.90 -11.98
N GLU A 137 6.51 12.34 -12.41
CA GLU A 137 6.86 12.41 -13.83
C GLU A 137 8.03 11.47 -14.17
N GLN A 138 9.12 11.55 -13.41
CA GLN A 138 10.34 10.80 -13.71
C GLN A 138 11.26 10.58 -12.51
N ILE A 139 11.94 9.44 -12.53
CA ILE A 139 12.99 9.06 -11.59
C ILE A 139 14.25 8.73 -12.40
N VAL A 140 15.34 9.44 -12.13
CA VAL A 140 16.68 9.03 -12.57
C VAL A 140 17.45 8.56 -11.36
N MET A 141 17.96 7.33 -11.39
CA MET A 141 18.74 6.76 -10.30
C MET A 141 20.10 6.29 -10.82
N VAL A 142 21.16 6.78 -10.17
CA VAL A 142 22.55 6.43 -10.47
C VAL A 142 23.13 5.69 -9.29
N ALA A 143 23.57 4.45 -9.50
CA ALA A 143 24.15 3.58 -8.48
C ALA A 143 25.61 3.22 -8.81
N GLY A 144 26.54 3.72 -8.01
CA GLY A 144 27.99 3.48 -8.15
C GLY A 144 28.50 2.28 -7.35
N ASP A 145 29.80 1.97 -7.48
CA ASP A 145 30.49 0.80 -6.90
C ASP A 145 30.49 0.71 -5.35
N SER A 146 29.95 1.72 -4.65
CA SER A 146 29.89 1.80 -3.19
C SER A 146 28.52 2.26 -2.70
N SER A 147 27.47 2.01 -3.48
CA SER A 147 26.10 2.31 -3.10
C SER A 147 25.69 1.40 -1.94
N ALA A 148 25.53 1.98 -0.76
CA ALA A 148 24.97 1.28 0.38
C ALA A 148 23.44 1.15 0.33
N GLN A 149 22.79 1.79 -0.63
CA GLN A 149 21.44 1.41 -1.09
C GLN A 149 21.36 -0.08 -1.50
N PHE A 150 22.51 -0.72 -1.74
CA PHE A 150 22.60 -2.13 -2.03
C PHE A 150 23.46 -2.84 -0.98
N ASP A 151 23.04 -2.80 0.29
CA ASP A 151 23.26 -3.97 1.15
C ASP A 151 22.24 -5.04 0.71
N ILE A 152 22.79 -6.10 0.10
CA ILE A 152 22.17 -6.91 -0.95
C ILE A 152 21.19 -7.92 -0.34
N GLY A 153 19.94 -7.49 -0.22
CA GLY A 153 18.80 -8.34 0.10
C GLY A 153 17.56 -7.48 0.21
N ASP A 154 17.32 -6.97 1.42
CA ASP A 154 16.04 -6.35 1.77
C ASP A 154 15.88 -4.93 1.20
N VAL A 155 16.95 -4.11 1.18
CA VAL A 155 16.87 -2.72 0.69
C VAL A 155 16.69 -2.67 -0.83
N GLY A 156 17.46 -3.48 -1.57
CA GLY A 156 17.32 -3.56 -3.03
C GLY A 156 15.95 -4.11 -3.47
N GLU A 157 15.39 -5.06 -2.72
CA GLU A 157 14.04 -5.58 -2.97
C GLU A 157 12.97 -4.52 -2.66
N LEU A 158 13.12 -3.79 -1.55
CA LEU A 158 12.23 -2.68 -1.18
C LEU A 158 12.23 -1.59 -2.26
N VAL A 159 13.40 -1.08 -2.64
CA VAL A 159 13.53 -0.05 -3.69
C VAL A 159 12.91 -0.55 -5.01
N SER A 160 13.13 -1.81 -5.39
CA SER A 160 12.54 -2.39 -6.60
C SER A 160 11.01 -2.41 -6.56
N GLN A 161 10.39 -2.63 -5.39
CA GLN A 161 8.93 -2.58 -5.23
C GLN A 161 8.39 -1.16 -5.42
N HIS A 162 9.08 -0.15 -4.87
CA HIS A 162 8.67 1.25 -5.02
C HIS A 162 8.87 1.78 -6.45
N LEU A 163 9.92 1.33 -7.16
CA LEU A 163 10.08 1.63 -8.59
C LEU A 163 8.96 1.02 -9.44
N GLU A 164 8.54 -0.22 -9.15
CA GLU A 164 7.36 -0.82 -9.80
C GLU A 164 6.08 -0.02 -9.56
N ALA A 165 5.83 0.36 -8.30
CA ALA A 165 4.67 1.19 -7.96
C ALA A 165 4.70 2.54 -8.70
N ALA A 166 5.87 3.16 -8.85
CA ALA A 166 6.03 4.39 -9.62
C ALA A 166 5.74 4.16 -11.13
N LEU A 167 6.18 3.05 -11.72
CA LEU A 167 5.82 2.70 -13.10
C LEU A 167 4.31 2.50 -13.28
N ASP A 168 3.65 1.87 -12.32
CA ASP A 168 2.19 1.67 -12.31
C ASP A 168 1.44 3.01 -12.25
N ARG A 169 2.00 4.02 -11.57
CA ARG A 169 1.52 5.42 -11.60
C ARG A 169 1.84 6.14 -12.92
N GLY A 170 2.71 5.57 -13.74
CA GLY A 170 3.10 6.11 -15.05
C GLY A 170 4.37 6.97 -15.03
N VAL A 171 5.17 6.92 -13.97
CA VAL A 171 6.46 7.61 -13.87
C VAL A 171 7.47 6.99 -14.84
N GLU A 172 8.33 7.80 -15.47
CA GLU A 172 9.44 7.32 -16.30
C GLU A 172 10.70 7.07 -15.46
N ILE A 173 11.32 5.90 -15.60
CA ILE A 173 12.45 5.50 -14.76
C ILE A 173 13.67 5.20 -15.63
N SER A 174 14.77 5.89 -15.33
CA SER A 174 16.10 5.70 -15.94
C SER A 174 17.12 5.29 -14.87
N LEU A 175 17.60 4.05 -14.96
CA LEU A 175 18.55 3.49 -13.99
C LEU A 175 19.94 3.34 -14.61
N LEU A 176 20.94 4.03 -14.04
CA LEU A 176 22.34 3.92 -14.47
C LEU A 176 23.17 3.27 -13.37
N MET A 177 23.83 2.16 -13.68
CA MET A 177 24.59 1.41 -12.69
C MET A 177 25.94 0.92 -13.20
N THR A 178 26.83 0.52 -12.31
CA THR A 178 28.09 -0.11 -12.73
C THR A 178 27.87 -1.58 -13.09
N PRO A 179 28.63 -2.14 -14.05
CA PRO A 179 28.58 -3.57 -14.36
C PRO A 179 28.81 -4.45 -13.12
N ASP A 180 29.75 -4.06 -12.26
CA ASP A 180 30.08 -4.78 -11.03
C ASP A 180 28.88 -4.84 -10.07
N LEU A 181 28.08 -3.77 -9.98
CA LEU A 181 26.86 -3.75 -9.16
C LEU A 181 25.78 -4.70 -9.72
N VAL A 182 25.68 -4.85 -11.04
CA VAL A 182 24.74 -5.80 -11.66
C VAL A 182 25.04 -7.23 -11.22
N GLU A 183 26.32 -7.60 -11.14
CA GLU A 183 26.74 -8.95 -10.74
C GLU A 183 26.44 -9.27 -9.27
N THR A 184 26.27 -8.24 -8.43
CA THR A 184 25.99 -8.40 -7.01
C THR A 184 24.51 -8.31 -6.66
N LEU A 185 23.62 -8.00 -7.61
CA LEU A 185 22.19 -7.92 -7.35
C LEU A 185 21.59 -9.25 -6.85
N PRO A 186 20.58 -9.21 -5.96
CA PRO A 186 19.85 -10.41 -5.59
C PRO A 186 19.22 -11.08 -6.82
N PRO A 187 19.16 -12.43 -6.88
CA PRO A 187 18.52 -13.13 -7.99
C PRO A 187 17.06 -12.71 -8.22
N SER A 188 16.34 -12.33 -7.15
CA SER A 188 14.97 -11.84 -7.22
C SER A 188 14.85 -10.54 -8.02
N VAL A 189 15.81 -9.61 -7.89
CA VAL A 189 15.85 -8.35 -8.63
C VAL A 189 16.10 -8.61 -10.13
N GLY A 190 17.07 -9.47 -10.46
CA GLY A 190 17.34 -9.84 -11.85
C GLY A 190 16.17 -10.57 -12.52
N GLN A 191 15.49 -11.46 -11.77
CA GLN A 191 14.29 -12.14 -12.24
C GLN A 191 13.16 -11.14 -12.50
N ARG A 192 12.89 -10.24 -11.55
CA ARG A 192 11.88 -9.18 -11.65
C ARG A 192 12.14 -8.24 -12.83
N TYR A 193 13.39 -7.84 -13.02
CA TYR A 193 13.80 -7.09 -14.22
C TYR A 193 13.42 -7.85 -15.50
N THR A 194 13.81 -9.12 -15.59
CA THR A 194 13.62 -9.91 -16.81
C THR A 194 12.15 -10.22 -17.09
N GLU A 195 11.36 -10.51 -16.06
CA GLU A 195 9.97 -10.96 -16.20
C GLU A 195 8.97 -9.81 -16.35
N THR A 196 9.23 -8.66 -15.70
CA THR A 196 8.25 -7.59 -15.55
C THR A 196 8.71 -6.25 -16.14
N LEU A 197 9.97 -5.87 -15.89
CA LEU A 197 10.41 -4.48 -16.13
C LEU A 197 11.08 -4.27 -17.50
N SER A 198 11.79 -5.28 -18.02
CA SER A 198 12.65 -5.14 -19.20
C SER A 198 11.90 -4.75 -20.49
N ASP A 199 10.63 -5.12 -20.59
CA ASP A 199 9.75 -4.77 -21.72
C ASP A 199 8.89 -3.51 -21.45
N HIS A 200 9.01 -2.88 -20.27
CA HIS A 200 8.18 -1.74 -19.91
C HIS A 200 8.65 -0.47 -20.65
N PRO A 201 7.78 0.24 -21.39
CA PRO A 201 8.19 1.32 -22.29
C PRO A 201 8.72 2.57 -21.58
N LYS A 202 8.48 2.68 -20.28
CA LYS A 202 8.94 3.79 -19.42
C LYS A 202 10.04 3.38 -18.43
N PHE A 203 10.64 2.20 -18.61
CA PHE A 203 11.70 1.71 -17.74
C PHE A 203 12.92 1.39 -18.58
N GLU A 204 14.03 2.07 -18.33
CA GLU A 204 15.29 1.82 -19.01
C GLU A 204 16.43 1.66 -18.00
N VAL A 205 17.28 0.65 -18.22
CA VAL A 205 18.45 0.40 -17.40
C VAL A 205 19.68 0.36 -18.30
N ARG A 206 20.73 1.08 -17.90
CA ARG A 206 22.01 1.13 -18.60
C ARG A 206 23.16 0.92 -17.64
N THR A 207 24.29 0.46 -18.17
CA THR A 207 25.53 0.27 -17.43
C THR A 207 26.63 1.19 -17.93
N ALA A 208 27.42 1.71 -16.99
CA ALA A 208 28.60 2.52 -17.29
C ALA A 208 29.70 2.28 -16.25
N GLU A 209 30.96 2.24 -16.70
CA GLU A 209 32.11 2.17 -15.80
C GLU A 209 32.40 3.52 -15.12
N GLY A 210 33.05 3.48 -13.96
CA GLY A 210 33.60 4.67 -13.31
C GLY A 210 32.55 5.62 -12.71
N LEU A 211 31.38 5.10 -12.36
CA LEU A 211 30.37 5.85 -11.61
C LEU A 211 30.85 5.99 -10.15
N GLN A 212 31.04 7.24 -9.72
CA GLN A 212 31.44 7.57 -8.36
C GLN A 212 30.25 8.19 -7.63
N GLY A 213 29.83 7.54 -6.55
CA GLY A 213 28.69 7.98 -5.73
C GLY A 213 27.34 7.49 -6.24
N THR A 214 26.31 7.75 -5.43
CA THR A 214 24.92 7.36 -5.70
C THR A 214 24.04 8.59 -5.53
N PHE A 215 23.19 8.85 -6.53
CA PHE A 215 22.19 9.90 -6.42
C PHE A 215 20.93 9.54 -7.18
N ASN A 216 19.84 10.17 -6.77
CA ASN A 216 18.53 10.08 -7.37
C ASN A 216 18.07 11.49 -7.73
N LEU A 217 17.47 11.65 -8.90
CA LEU A 217 16.87 12.88 -9.37
C LEU A 217 15.39 12.60 -9.61
N ILE A 218 14.54 13.33 -8.91
CA ILE A 218 13.09 13.15 -8.89
C ILE A 218 12.45 14.37 -9.55
N ASP A 219 11.66 14.12 -10.60
CA ASP A 219 10.87 15.11 -11.35
C ASP A 219 11.65 16.35 -11.85
N ASP A 220 12.97 16.22 -12.03
CA ASP A 220 13.90 17.32 -12.37
C ASP A 220 13.87 18.52 -11.39
N VAL A 221 13.32 18.34 -10.18
CA VAL A 221 13.21 19.41 -9.17
C VAL A 221 13.91 19.08 -7.85
N GLU A 222 14.23 17.81 -7.63
CA GLU A 222 14.75 17.30 -6.37
C GLU A 222 15.90 16.31 -6.60
N VAL A 223 16.94 16.38 -5.76
CA VAL A 223 18.08 15.46 -5.80
C VAL A 223 18.34 14.84 -4.44
N CYS A 224 18.27 13.51 -4.36
CA CYS A 224 18.70 12.75 -3.19
C CYS A 224 20.13 12.24 -3.42
N ILE A 225 21.07 12.62 -2.55
CA ILE A 225 22.48 12.21 -2.62
C ILE A 225 22.78 11.30 -1.44
N GLU A 226 23.30 10.11 -1.73
CA GLU A 226 23.77 9.20 -0.70
C GLU A 226 25.19 9.58 -0.26
N VAL A 227 25.40 9.61 1.04
CA VAL A 227 26.71 9.79 1.67
C VAL A 227 27.17 8.44 2.18
N ALA A 228 28.22 7.88 1.56
CA ALA A 228 28.80 6.61 1.98
C ALA A 228 29.46 6.72 3.37
N ASN A 229 29.39 5.64 4.15
CA ASN A 229 30.04 5.58 5.46
C ASN A 229 31.57 5.50 5.34
N PRO A 230 32.30 6.48 5.91
CA PRO A 230 33.76 6.55 5.76
C PRO A 230 34.50 5.40 6.47
N LEU A 231 33.84 4.71 7.39
CA LEU A 231 34.39 3.56 8.12
C LEU A 231 33.88 2.22 7.58
N ASN A 232 32.73 2.20 6.91
CA ASN A 232 32.17 1.03 6.25
C ASN A 232 31.59 1.41 4.87
N PRO A 233 32.39 1.40 3.79
CA PRO A 233 31.96 1.88 2.48
C PRO A 233 30.76 1.14 1.85
N GLY A 234 30.32 0.01 2.41
CA GLY A 234 29.10 -0.69 2.00
C GLY A 234 27.83 -0.27 2.75
N GLU A 235 27.91 0.67 3.68
CA GLU A 235 26.77 1.18 4.47
C GLU A 235 26.54 2.68 4.25
N ALA A 236 25.27 3.10 4.28
CA ALA A 236 24.89 4.48 4.06
C ALA A 236 25.13 5.21 5.39
N PHE A 237 25.88 6.31 5.33
CA PHE A 237 26.04 7.19 6.46
C PHE A 237 24.84 8.12 6.62
N ALA A 238 24.39 8.66 5.51
CA ALA A 238 23.31 9.62 5.44
C ALA A 238 22.76 9.69 4.01
N MET A 239 21.55 10.22 3.90
CA MET A 239 20.97 10.68 2.64
C MET A 239 20.61 12.15 2.79
N ILE A 240 21.00 12.93 1.80
CA ILE A 240 20.66 14.35 1.71
C ILE A 240 19.67 14.49 0.57
N ASP A 241 18.45 14.86 0.90
CA ASP A 241 17.44 15.29 -0.06
C ASP A 241 17.50 16.82 -0.20
N MET A 242 17.47 17.32 -1.44
CA MET A 242 17.51 18.74 -1.73
C MET A 242 16.52 19.08 -2.85
N LYS A 243 15.50 19.87 -2.49
CA LYS A 243 14.51 20.42 -3.42
C LYS A 243 15.00 21.75 -3.97
N ASP A 244 15.70 21.68 -5.09
CA ASP A 244 16.26 22.82 -5.78
C ASP A 244 16.29 22.53 -7.29
N PRO A 245 15.35 23.11 -8.08
CA PRO A 245 15.28 22.88 -9.51
C PRO A 245 16.53 23.34 -10.28
N GLU A 246 17.24 24.37 -9.81
CA GLU A 246 18.47 24.83 -10.46
C GLU A 246 19.60 23.82 -10.25
N PHE A 247 19.73 23.30 -9.02
CA PHE A 247 20.68 22.23 -8.72
C PHE A 247 20.35 20.93 -9.46
N ALA A 248 19.08 20.53 -9.45
CA ALA A 248 18.55 19.36 -10.13
C ALA A 248 18.86 19.40 -11.64
N ALA A 249 18.62 20.55 -12.29
CA ALA A 249 18.98 20.77 -13.69
C ALA A 249 20.50 20.61 -13.92
N GLY A 250 21.34 21.15 -13.03
CA GLY A 250 22.80 20.99 -13.12
C GLY A 250 23.27 19.53 -12.98
N VAL A 251 22.61 18.76 -12.13
CA VAL A 251 22.86 17.31 -11.99
C VAL A 251 22.40 16.57 -13.26
N ARG A 252 21.23 16.90 -13.81
CA ARG A 252 20.70 16.34 -15.06
C ARG A 252 21.65 16.57 -16.24
N GLU A 253 22.20 17.78 -16.38
CA GLU A 253 23.21 18.10 -17.41
C GLU A 253 24.49 17.27 -17.26
N THR A 254 24.84 16.87 -16.04
CA THR A 254 26.00 16.02 -15.75
C THR A 254 25.70 14.53 -16.00
N PHE A 255 24.45 14.12 -15.85
CA PHE A 255 23.96 12.77 -16.09
C PHE A 255 23.78 12.47 -17.59
N ALA A 256 23.13 13.35 -18.34
CA ALA A 256 22.70 13.07 -19.72
C ALA A 256 23.83 12.56 -20.65
N PRO A 257 25.05 13.15 -20.66
CA PRO A 257 26.14 12.65 -21.50
C PRO A 257 26.62 11.24 -21.11
N ARG A 258 26.56 10.90 -19.81
CA ARG A 258 26.90 9.55 -19.33
C ARG A 258 25.83 8.56 -19.74
N TRP A 259 24.56 8.93 -19.62
CA TRP A 259 23.43 8.10 -20.05
C TRP A 259 23.49 7.77 -21.54
N GLU A 260 23.72 8.78 -22.38
CA GLU A 260 23.82 8.61 -23.84
C GLU A 260 24.98 7.69 -24.25
N ALA A 261 26.09 7.73 -23.50
CA ALA A 261 27.26 6.89 -23.75
C ALA A 261 27.18 5.49 -23.10
N ALA A 262 26.24 5.27 -22.18
CA ALA A 262 26.07 4.03 -21.45
C ALA A 262 25.48 2.92 -22.32
N GLU A 263 25.77 1.67 -21.96
CA GLU A 263 25.30 0.49 -22.68
C GLU A 263 23.98 0.00 -22.08
N PRO A 264 22.96 -0.36 -22.87
CA PRO A 264 21.74 -0.98 -22.34
C PRO A 264 22.07 -2.24 -21.53
N LEU A 265 21.43 -2.38 -20.38
CA LEU A 265 21.60 -3.57 -19.55
C LEU A 265 21.14 -4.81 -20.33
N SER A 266 21.99 -5.82 -20.38
CA SER A 266 21.65 -7.12 -20.92
C SER A 266 22.06 -8.21 -19.93
N PHE A 267 21.07 -8.94 -19.40
CA PHE A 267 21.35 -10.17 -18.69
C PHE A 267 21.73 -11.22 -19.72
N GLY A 268 22.99 -11.66 -19.70
CA GLY A 268 23.48 -12.69 -20.63
C GLY A 268 22.58 -13.92 -20.59
N SER A 269 22.09 -14.36 -21.75
CA SER A 269 21.30 -15.59 -21.89
C SER A 269 22.18 -16.78 -21.45
N SER A 270 22.02 -17.23 -20.21
CA SER A 270 22.70 -18.41 -19.67
C SER A 270 21.68 -19.46 -19.25
#